data_AF-A0A812J3H1-F1
#
_entry.id   AF-A0A812J3H1-F1
#
_cell.length_a   1.000
_cell.length_b   1.000
_cell.length_c   1.000
_cell.angle_alpha   90.00
_cell.angle_beta   90.00
_cell.angle_gamma   90.00
#
_symmetry.space_group_name_H-M   'P 1'
#
loop_
_entity.id
_entity.type
_entity.pdbx_description
1 polymer ?
#
loop_
_entity_poly.entity_id
_entity_poly.type
_entity_poly.pdbx_seq_one_letter_code
_entity_poly.pdbx_strand_id
1 'polypeptide(L)'
;TNPARPLVAVVGGAKISDKIKLIENLIDKADGIIICGGMAYTFLKQCFGMQIGKSLFDKKGADIVQGILDKAKAKGCEVTLPVDWLCGQEFKNDQETKLATREEGIPDGWEGMDCGPKSMELFANTVKAAKTVVWNGPAGVFEFDNFSKGTKALLDAVAGLHASGGVGIIGGGDSATAAAKWDMEDKVSFVSTGGGASLELLEGKVLPGIAALTDAPPKWEGTVTGKYQWDDSKKKNTDADKDMGSAGDAITKYSWGDGKKQVSIYIELDGLDDCTEDMFQASSGEKDVSLTIAKVAGRRRTFSLKDLAHEIDGVKVNHKKGKGMVVLKLTKKEEQPWFKLQESSGSG
;
A
#
# COMPACT_ATOMS: atom_id res chain seq x y z
N THR A 1 5.67 -2.42 -14.39
CA THR A 1 6.60 -2.20 -15.52
C THR A 1 6.02 -2.56 -16.89
N ASN A 2 4.84 -3.18 -17.01
CA ASN A 2 4.21 -3.42 -18.32
C ASN A 2 2.66 -3.37 -18.23
N PRO A 3 2.04 -2.18 -18.21
CA PRO A 3 0.57 -2.05 -18.14
C PRO A 3 -0.07 -2.43 -19.48
N ALA A 4 -1.31 -2.94 -19.45
CA ALA A 4 -2.07 -3.15 -20.67
C ALA A 4 -2.43 -1.79 -21.29
N ARG A 5 -2.07 -1.57 -22.56
CA ARG A 5 -2.29 -0.30 -23.26
C ARG A 5 -3.58 -0.29 -24.10
N PRO A 6 -4.30 0.85 -24.17
CA PRO A 6 -3.88 2.17 -23.69
C PRO A 6 -3.90 2.32 -22.17
N LEU A 7 -2.85 2.92 -21.61
CA LEU A 7 -2.77 3.36 -20.21
C LEU A 7 -3.21 4.82 -20.16
N VAL A 8 -4.31 5.09 -19.45
CA VAL A 8 -4.79 6.45 -19.18
C VAL A 8 -4.59 6.78 -17.71
N ALA A 9 -3.94 7.92 -17.44
CA ALA A 9 -3.87 8.49 -16.11
C ALA A 9 -4.99 9.52 -15.91
N VAL A 10 -5.61 9.56 -14.74
CA VAL A 10 -6.56 10.61 -14.35
C VAL A 10 -6.00 11.32 -13.14
N VAL A 11 -5.72 12.61 -13.26
CA VAL A 11 -5.15 13.43 -12.18
C VAL A 11 -6.07 14.61 -11.90
N GLY A 12 -6.62 14.64 -10.70
CA GLY A 12 -7.51 15.71 -10.22
C GLY A 12 -7.02 16.36 -8.93
N GLY A 13 -7.75 17.36 -8.44
CA GLY A 13 -7.46 18.05 -7.18
C GLY A 13 -7.29 19.57 -7.31
N ALA A 14 -6.93 20.22 -6.21
CA ALA A 14 -6.99 21.68 -6.09
C ALA A 14 -5.77 22.43 -6.67
N LYS A 15 -4.56 21.89 -6.51
CA LYS A 15 -3.29 22.59 -6.83
C LYS A 15 -2.37 21.75 -7.69
N ILE A 16 -1.65 22.42 -8.61
CA ILE A 16 -0.66 21.77 -9.49
C ILE A 16 0.64 21.54 -8.75
N SER A 17 1.08 22.51 -7.94
CA SER A 17 2.36 22.50 -7.22
C SER A 17 2.65 21.18 -6.49
N ASP A 18 1.59 20.55 -5.97
CA ASP A 18 1.68 19.37 -5.12
C ASP A 18 1.76 18.08 -5.96
N LYS A 19 1.46 18.15 -7.26
CA LYS A 19 1.33 16.99 -8.17
C LYS A 19 2.23 17.07 -9.42
N ILE A 20 3.15 18.04 -9.51
CA ILE A 20 4.04 18.20 -10.67
C ILE A 20 4.80 16.90 -10.96
N LYS A 21 5.48 16.34 -9.95
CA LYS A 21 6.27 15.12 -10.09
C LYS A 21 5.43 13.91 -10.50
N LEU A 22 4.21 13.82 -9.96
CA LEU A 22 3.24 12.79 -10.33
C LEU A 22 2.90 12.89 -11.82
N ILE A 23 2.48 14.09 -12.27
CA ILE A 23 2.11 14.33 -13.67
C ILE A 23 3.28 14.03 -14.60
N GLU A 24 4.48 14.50 -14.27
CA GLU A 24 5.67 14.26 -15.08
C GLU A 24 6.01 12.77 -15.22
N ASN A 25 5.93 12.00 -14.14
CA ASN A 25 6.22 10.55 -14.15
C ASN A 25 5.10 9.75 -14.86
N LEU A 26 3.85 10.21 -14.78
CA LEU A 26 2.74 9.60 -15.49
C LEU A 26 2.83 9.87 -16.99
N ILE A 27 3.17 11.09 -17.41
CA ILE A 27 3.42 11.43 -18.82
C ILE A 27 4.52 10.56 -19.45
N ASP A 28 5.54 10.19 -18.68
CA ASP A 28 6.60 9.31 -19.18
C ASP A 28 6.14 7.87 -19.45
N LYS A 29 4.95 7.47 -18.98
CA LYS A 29 4.46 6.09 -19.02
C LYS A 29 3.12 5.91 -19.72
N ALA A 30 2.20 6.87 -19.57
CA ALA A 30 0.82 6.79 -20.02
C ALA A 30 0.67 7.20 -21.49
N ASP A 31 -0.29 6.59 -22.18
CA ASP A 31 -0.69 6.97 -23.54
C ASP A 31 -1.57 8.22 -23.53
N GLY A 32 -2.30 8.45 -22.44
CA GLY A 32 -3.09 9.66 -22.22
C GLY A 32 -3.19 10.05 -20.76
N ILE A 33 -3.45 11.33 -20.50
CA ILE A 33 -3.64 11.90 -19.18
C ILE A 33 -4.83 12.85 -19.17
N ILE A 34 -5.81 12.59 -18.30
CA ILE A 34 -6.90 13.50 -17.98
C ILE A 34 -6.44 14.39 -16.82
N ILE A 35 -6.51 15.70 -16.97
CA ILE A 35 -6.25 16.68 -15.91
C ILE A 35 -7.58 17.37 -15.57
N CYS A 36 -8.11 17.13 -14.37
CA CYS A 36 -9.42 17.62 -13.93
C CYS A 36 -9.36 18.33 -12.57
N GLY A 37 -10.51 18.79 -12.03
CA GLY A 37 -10.57 19.53 -10.77
C GLY A 37 -9.99 20.95 -10.85
N GLY A 38 -9.74 21.54 -9.68
CA GLY A 38 -9.24 22.92 -9.53
C GLY A 38 -7.93 23.21 -10.26
N MET A 39 -7.07 22.20 -10.38
CA MET A 39 -5.80 22.33 -11.09
C MET A 39 -5.97 22.59 -12.60
N ALA A 40 -7.05 22.11 -13.23
CA ALA A 40 -7.28 22.29 -14.65
C ALA A 40 -7.41 23.78 -15.04
N TYR A 41 -7.95 24.63 -14.15
CA TYR A 41 -8.09 26.06 -14.41
C TYR A 41 -6.77 26.79 -14.65
N THR A 42 -5.69 26.32 -14.03
CA THR A 42 -4.36 26.93 -14.23
C THR A 42 -3.82 26.62 -15.63
N PHE A 43 -4.03 25.40 -16.14
CA PHE A 43 -3.73 25.05 -17.54
C PHE A 43 -4.58 25.87 -18.52
N LEU A 44 -5.90 25.94 -18.26
CA LEU A 44 -6.85 26.64 -19.13
C LEU A 44 -6.57 28.14 -19.22
N LYS A 45 -6.24 28.77 -18.08
CA LYS A 45 -5.89 30.18 -18.04
C LYS A 45 -4.57 30.48 -18.73
N GLN A 46 -3.51 29.74 -18.41
CA GLN A 46 -2.16 30.05 -18.89
C GLN A 46 -1.92 29.65 -20.34
N CYS A 47 -2.32 28.43 -20.72
CA CYS A 47 -2.00 27.89 -22.03
C CYS A 47 -3.07 28.25 -23.07
N PHE A 48 -4.29 28.59 -22.64
CA PHE A 48 -5.42 28.82 -23.54
C PHE A 48 -6.14 30.16 -23.34
N GLY A 49 -5.67 31.01 -22.41
CA GLY A 49 -6.22 32.34 -22.20
C GLY A 49 -7.67 32.37 -21.68
N MET A 50 -8.17 31.27 -21.13
CA MET A 50 -9.55 31.17 -20.67
C MET A 50 -9.79 32.05 -19.43
N GLN A 51 -10.93 32.75 -19.41
CA GLN A 51 -11.42 33.42 -18.19
C GLN A 51 -11.90 32.38 -17.18
N ILE A 52 -11.43 32.47 -15.94
CA ILE A 52 -11.72 31.47 -14.89
C ILE A 52 -12.53 32.04 -13.71
N GLY A 53 -12.97 33.29 -13.78
CA GLY A 53 -13.63 33.99 -12.68
C GLY A 53 -12.81 33.93 -11.38
N LYS A 54 -13.43 33.44 -10.31
CA LYS A 54 -12.84 33.21 -8.98
C LYS A 54 -12.23 31.81 -8.80
N SER A 55 -12.24 30.97 -9.83
CA SER A 55 -11.75 29.59 -9.72
C SER A 55 -10.28 29.53 -9.30
N LEU A 56 -9.91 28.39 -8.71
CA LEU A 56 -8.56 28.16 -8.19
C LEU A 56 -7.49 28.42 -9.25
N PHE A 57 -6.50 29.24 -8.89
CA PHE A 57 -5.38 29.56 -9.75
C PHE A 57 -4.06 29.41 -8.99
N ASP A 58 -3.27 28.44 -9.40
CA ASP A 58 -1.96 28.18 -8.82
C ASP A 58 -0.90 29.00 -9.54
N LYS A 59 -0.53 30.14 -8.95
CA LYS A 59 0.52 31.02 -9.47
C LYS A 59 1.87 30.33 -9.62
N LYS A 60 2.20 29.37 -8.74
CA LYS A 60 3.48 28.65 -8.81
C LYS A 60 3.47 27.60 -9.92
N GLY A 61 2.32 26.93 -10.11
CA GLY A 61 2.12 25.97 -11.19
C GLY A 61 2.04 26.62 -12.57
N ALA A 62 1.59 27.88 -12.65
CA ALA A 62 1.39 28.63 -13.89
C ALA A 62 2.63 28.71 -14.79
N ASP A 63 3.82 28.82 -14.22
CA ASP A 63 5.07 28.90 -15.01
C ASP A 63 5.49 27.55 -15.61
N ILE A 64 4.89 26.44 -15.13
CA ILE A 64 5.32 25.06 -15.42
C ILE A 64 4.33 24.36 -16.36
N VAL A 65 3.06 24.75 -16.36
CA VAL A 65 2.00 24.07 -17.14
C VAL A 65 2.28 23.99 -18.63
N GLN A 66 2.91 25.01 -19.23
CA GLN A 66 3.29 24.96 -20.63
C GLN A 66 4.34 23.87 -20.88
N GLY A 67 5.37 23.78 -20.03
CA GLY A 67 6.39 22.74 -20.11
C GLY A 67 5.82 21.33 -19.92
N ILE A 68 4.78 21.16 -19.11
CA ILE A 68 4.07 19.88 -18.94
C ILE A 68 3.37 19.49 -20.26
N LEU A 69 2.67 20.41 -20.92
CA LEU A 69 2.00 20.15 -22.21
C LEU A 69 3.02 19.82 -23.30
N ASP A 70 4.13 20.55 -23.35
CA ASP A 70 5.21 20.33 -24.31
C ASP A 70 5.86 18.94 -24.10
N LYS A 71 6.10 18.57 -22.83
CA LYS A 71 6.59 17.23 -22.48
C LYS A 71 5.62 16.14 -22.90
N ALA A 72 4.32 16.31 -22.63
CA ALA A 72 3.29 15.34 -23.01
C ALA A 72 3.27 15.14 -24.53
N LYS A 73 3.30 16.23 -25.30
CA LYS A 73 3.38 16.18 -26.77
C LYS A 73 4.65 15.47 -27.25
N ALA A 74 5.81 15.77 -26.65
CA ALA A 74 7.07 15.13 -27.01
C ALA A 74 7.09 13.61 -26.70
N LYS A 75 6.34 13.18 -25.69
CA LYS A 75 6.20 11.77 -25.29
C LYS A 75 5.06 11.04 -26.00
N GLY A 76 4.26 11.73 -26.80
CA GLY A 76 3.06 11.16 -27.43
C GLY A 76 1.95 10.83 -26.42
N CYS A 77 1.95 11.50 -25.26
CA CYS A 77 0.90 11.38 -24.26
C CYS A 77 -0.20 12.41 -24.56
N GLU A 78 -1.42 11.95 -24.83
CA GLU A 78 -2.56 12.83 -25.11
C GLU A 78 -3.06 13.49 -23.82
N VAL A 79 -3.14 14.82 -23.79
CA VAL A 79 -3.64 15.57 -22.62
C VAL A 79 -5.09 15.95 -22.83
N THR A 80 -5.98 15.44 -21.98
CA THR A 80 -7.41 15.73 -21.98
C THR A 80 -7.75 16.70 -20.84
N LEU A 81 -8.29 17.87 -21.19
CA LEU A 81 -8.77 18.88 -20.26
C LEU A 81 -10.30 19.01 -20.33
N PRO A 82 -10.98 19.42 -19.25
CA PRO A 82 -12.40 19.70 -19.29
C PRO A 82 -12.75 20.83 -20.27
N VAL A 83 -13.96 20.77 -20.81
CA VAL A 83 -14.50 21.67 -21.84
C VAL A 83 -15.71 22.48 -21.36
N ASP A 84 -16.27 22.10 -20.21
CA ASP A 84 -17.37 22.77 -19.54
C ASP A 84 -17.34 22.50 -18.02
N TRP A 85 -18.01 23.37 -17.25
CA TRP A 85 -18.00 23.35 -15.79
C TRP A 85 -19.37 23.70 -15.21
N LEU A 86 -19.66 23.11 -14.05
CA LEU A 86 -20.73 23.58 -13.18
C LEU A 86 -20.13 24.57 -12.17
N CYS A 87 -20.64 25.79 -12.19
CA CYS A 87 -20.12 26.91 -11.43
C CYS A 87 -21.07 27.32 -10.30
N GLY A 88 -20.49 27.84 -9.22
CA GLY A 88 -21.18 28.50 -8.10
C GLY A 88 -20.57 29.87 -7.81
N GLN A 89 -21.21 30.67 -6.97
CA GLN A 89 -20.68 31.99 -6.55
C GLN A 89 -19.99 31.95 -5.18
N GLU A 90 -20.37 30.98 -4.36
CA GLU A 90 -19.84 30.75 -3.02
C GLU A 90 -19.40 29.30 -2.87
N PHE A 91 -18.42 29.02 -2.02
CA PHE A 91 -17.96 27.65 -1.79
C PHE A 91 -18.93 26.91 -0.83
N LYS A 92 -20.13 26.55 -1.32
CA LYS A 92 -21.17 25.83 -0.57
C LYS A 92 -21.99 24.89 -1.46
N ASN A 93 -22.61 23.87 -0.87
CA ASN A 93 -23.42 22.91 -1.64
C ASN A 93 -24.68 23.55 -2.26
N ASP A 94 -25.51 24.19 -1.44
CA ASP A 94 -26.81 24.72 -1.86
C ASP A 94 -26.70 26.18 -2.29
N GLN A 95 -26.74 26.39 -3.60
CA GLN A 95 -26.65 27.71 -4.23
C GLN A 95 -27.22 27.70 -5.64
N GLU A 96 -27.37 28.89 -6.23
CA GLU A 96 -27.57 29.01 -7.65
C GLU A 96 -26.35 28.45 -8.40
N THR A 97 -26.59 27.64 -9.41
CA THR A 97 -25.54 27.05 -10.23
C THR A 97 -25.70 27.48 -11.68
N LYS A 98 -24.57 27.58 -12.37
CA LYS A 98 -24.53 27.96 -13.78
C LYS A 98 -23.54 27.08 -14.53
N LEU A 99 -23.93 26.59 -15.70
CA LEU A 99 -22.99 25.95 -16.61
C LEU A 99 -22.20 27.00 -17.37
N ALA A 100 -20.90 26.75 -17.53
CA ALA A 100 -19.99 27.56 -18.34
C ALA A 100 -19.20 26.65 -19.28
N THR A 101 -19.01 27.08 -20.52
CA THR A 101 -18.17 26.37 -21.50
C THR A 101 -16.79 26.99 -21.59
N ARG A 102 -15.85 26.28 -22.23
CA ARG A 102 -14.48 26.77 -22.43
C ARG A 102 -14.43 28.00 -23.32
N GLU A 103 -15.30 28.07 -24.31
CA GLU A 103 -15.40 29.17 -25.25
C GLU A 103 -15.96 30.44 -24.58
N GLU A 104 -16.92 30.27 -23.66
CA GLU A 104 -17.52 31.38 -22.90
C GLU A 104 -16.61 31.85 -21.76
N GLY A 105 -15.84 30.93 -21.16
CA GLY A 105 -15.14 31.17 -19.91
C GLY A 105 -16.07 31.16 -18.70
N ILE A 106 -15.47 31.14 -17.51
CA ILE A 106 -16.21 31.26 -16.23
C ILE A 106 -16.37 32.76 -15.92
N PRO A 107 -17.62 33.24 -15.73
CA PRO A 107 -17.88 34.66 -15.48
C PRO A 107 -17.24 35.17 -14.19
N ASP A 108 -16.96 36.47 -14.15
CA ASP A 108 -16.52 37.13 -12.92
C ASP A 108 -17.53 36.92 -11.79
N GLY A 109 -17.01 36.68 -10.59
CA GLY A 109 -17.83 36.38 -9.42
C GLY A 109 -18.16 34.91 -9.22
N TRP A 110 -18.01 34.07 -10.25
CA TRP A 110 -18.27 32.63 -10.24
C TRP A 110 -16.97 31.82 -10.18
N GLU A 111 -17.03 30.62 -9.61
CA GLU A 111 -15.96 29.62 -9.64
C GLU A 111 -16.51 28.27 -10.11
N GLY A 112 -15.71 27.54 -10.88
CA GLY A 112 -16.05 26.19 -11.31
C GLY A 112 -15.76 25.18 -10.19
N MET A 113 -16.79 24.44 -9.77
CA MET A 113 -16.70 23.52 -8.63
C MET A 113 -16.83 22.04 -9.05
N ASP A 114 -17.34 21.77 -10.24
CA ASP A 114 -17.38 20.43 -10.85
C ASP A 114 -17.23 20.53 -12.37
N CYS A 115 -16.88 19.43 -13.03
CA CYS A 115 -16.90 19.41 -14.49
C CYS A 115 -18.34 19.36 -15.02
N GLY A 116 -18.57 19.90 -16.21
CA GLY A 116 -19.88 19.90 -16.85
C GLY A 116 -20.18 18.59 -17.59
N PRO A 117 -21.41 18.43 -18.09
CA PRO A 117 -21.85 17.19 -18.73
C PRO A 117 -21.02 16.80 -19.97
N LYS A 118 -20.51 17.76 -20.76
CA LYS A 118 -19.68 17.44 -21.93
C LYS A 118 -18.31 16.90 -21.51
N SER A 119 -17.75 17.45 -20.44
CA SER A 119 -16.50 16.97 -19.84
C SER A 119 -16.67 15.59 -19.22
N MET A 120 -17.80 15.31 -18.56
CA MET A 120 -18.13 13.98 -18.05
C MET A 120 -18.13 12.95 -19.18
N GLU A 121 -18.80 13.25 -20.30
CA GLU A 121 -18.84 12.37 -21.48
C GLU A 121 -17.44 12.18 -22.09
N LEU A 122 -16.68 13.27 -22.25
CA LEU A 122 -15.30 13.23 -22.74
C LEU A 122 -14.41 12.32 -21.88
N PHE A 123 -14.47 12.49 -20.56
CA PHE A 123 -13.69 11.68 -19.63
C PHE A 123 -14.12 10.22 -19.64
N ALA A 124 -15.43 9.95 -19.65
CA ALA A 124 -15.96 8.60 -19.72
C ALA A 124 -15.52 7.87 -20.99
N ASN A 125 -15.56 8.55 -22.14
CA ASN A 125 -15.12 7.99 -23.42
C ASN A 125 -13.60 7.72 -23.42
N THR A 126 -12.81 8.63 -22.84
CA THR A 126 -11.35 8.45 -22.71
C THR A 126 -11.02 7.25 -21.82
N VAL A 127 -11.71 7.11 -20.68
CA VAL A 127 -11.54 5.96 -19.76
C VAL A 127 -11.98 4.65 -20.42
N LYS A 128 -13.10 4.65 -21.16
CA LYS A 128 -13.63 3.46 -21.84
C LYS A 128 -12.71 2.95 -22.95
N ALA A 129 -11.95 3.83 -23.60
CA ALA A 129 -10.98 3.46 -24.63
C ALA A 129 -9.68 2.87 -24.05
N ALA A 130 -9.44 3.04 -22.75
CA ALA A 130 -8.26 2.52 -22.07
C ALA A 130 -8.37 1.02 -21.79
N LYS A 131 -7.22 0.37 -21.57
CA LYS A 131 -7.15 -0.98 -20.96
C LYS A 131 -6.70 -0.93 -19.51
N THR A 132 -5.92 0.08 -19.16
CA THR A 132 -5.50 0.35 -17.79
C THR A 132 -5.77 1.81 -17.45
N VAL A 133 -6.39 2.07 -16.31
CA VAL A 133 -6.58 3.41 -15.76
C VAL A 133 -5.96 3.50 -14.39
N VAL A 134 -5.20 4.57 -14.14
CA VAL A 134 -4.71 4.96 -12.82
C VAL A 134 -5.32 6.31 -12.48
N TRP A 135 -6.15 6.35 -11.43
CA TRP A 135 -6.89 7.53 -11.04
C TRP A 135 -6.40 8.08 -9.69
N ASN A 136 -6.02 9.36 -9.67
CA ASN A 136 -5.60 10.10 -8.49
C ASN A 136 -6.19 11.54 -8.45
N GLY A 137 -7.24 11.73 -7.69
CA GLY A 137 -7.87 13.01 -7.39
C GLY A 137 -9.23 13.21 -8.09
N PRO A 138 -10.23 13.79 -7.41
CA PRO A 138 -11.58 13.97 -7.92
C PRO A 138 -11.64 15.04 -9.03
N ALA A 139 -12.71 15.00 -9.85
CA ALA A 139 -12.96 15.99 -10.92
C ALA A 139 -13.65 17.26 -10.43
N GLY A 140 -14.24 17.24 -9.23
CA GLY A 140 -14.95 18.35 -8.60
C GLY A 140 -14.96 18.23 -7.08
N VAL A 141 -15.66 19.16 -6.42
CA VAL A 141 -15.86 19.21 -4.97
C VAL A 141 -16.90 18.17 -4.56
N PHE A 142 -16.50 16.90 -4.58
CA PHE A 142 -17.39 15.75 -4.42
C PHE A 142 -18.03 15.62 -3.04
N GLU A 143 -17.50 16.34 -2.06
CA GLU A 143 -18.06 16.53 -0.73
C GLU A 143 -19.42 17.25 -0.79
N PHE A 144 -19.65 18.06 -1.82
CA PHE A 144 -20.93 18.70 -2.09
C PHE A 144 -21.69 17.89 -3.14
N ASP A 145 -22.87 17.39 -2.78
CA ASP A 145 -23.66 16.52 -3.67
C ASP A 145 -24.00 17.20 -5.00
N ASN A 146 -24.26 18.50 -5.00
CA ASN A 146 -24.52 19.28 -6.22
C ASN A 146 -23.30 19.38 -7.15
N PHE A 147 -22.08 19.22 -6.61
CA PHE A 147 -20.79 19.33 -7.31
C PHE A 147 -20.00 18.00 -7.31
N SER A 148 -20.71 16.88 -7.15
CA SER A 148 -20.13 15.54 -7.07
C SER A 148 -20.29 14.71 -8.34
N LYS A 149 -21.06 15.21 -9.31
CA LYS A 149 -21.49 14.44 -10.49
C LYS A 149 -20.33 14.11 -11.41
N GLY A 150 -19.36 15.01 -11.56
CA GLY A 150 -18.16 14.76 -12.37
C GLY A 150 -17.27 13.67 -11.80
N THR A 151 -17.04 13.70 -10.48
CA THR A 151 -16.31 12.65 -9.77
C THR A 151 -17.03 11.31 -9.85
N LYS A 152 -18.36 11.31 -9.67
CA LYS A 152 -19.19 10.12 -9.80
C LYS A 152 -19.14 9.56 -11.23
N ALA A 153 -19.22 10.39 -12.26
CA ALA A 153 -19.13 9.96 -13.66
C ALA A 153 -17.77 9.31 -13.99
N LEU A 154 -16.67 9.84 -13.45
CA LEU A 154 -15.35 9.21 -13.57
C LEU A 154 -15.31 7.84 -12.88
N LEU A 155 -15.82 7.75 -11.65
CA LEU A 155 -15.89 6.49 -10.90
C LEU A 155 -16.72 5.44 -11.65
N ASP A 156 -17.88 5.83 -12.19
CA ASP A 156 -18.74 4.96 -13.00
C ASP A 156 -18.04 4.51 -14.28
N ALA A 157 -17.27 5.38 -14.93
CA ALA A 157 -16.47 5.01 -16.11
C ALA A 157 -15.37 4.00 -15.77
N VAL A 158 -14.65 4.20 -14.65
CA VAL A 158 -13.59 3.28 -14.19
C VAL A 158 -14.19 1.93 -13.78
N ALA A 159 -15.36 1.92 -13.14
CA ALA A 159 -16.09 0.70 -12.83
C ALA A 159 -16.57 -0.03 -14.09
N GLY A 160 -17.07 0.71 -15.08
CA GLY A 160 -17.44 0.16 -16.39
C GLY A 160 -16.25 -0.46 -17.13
N LEU A 161 -15.08 0.18 -17.05
CA LEU A 161 -13.83 -0.37 -17.58
C LEU A 161 -13.50 -1.70 -16.89
N HIS A 162 -13.56 -1.77 -15.56
CA HIS A 162 -13.31 -3.01 -14.82
C HIS A 162 -14.28 -4.12 -15.21
N ALA A 163 -15.57 -3.82 -15.28
CA ALA A 163 -16.60 -4.77 -15.71
C ALA A 163 -16.36 -5.32 -17.13
N SER A 164 -15.72 -4.53 -18.00
CA SER A 164 -15.33 -4.95 -19.36
C SER A 164 -14.00 -5.72 -19.43
N GLY A 165 -13.37 -6.01 -18.29
CA GLY A 165 -12.10 -6.74 -18.20
C GLY A 165 -10.85 -5.85 -18.21
N GLY A 166 -11.01 -4.52 -18.17
CA GLY A 166 -9.92 -3.58 -17.99
C GLY A 166 -9.45 -3.49 -16.53
N VAL A 167 -8.33 -2.79 -16.32
CA VAL A 167 -7.74 -2.59 -15.00
C VAL A 167 -7.98 -1.15 -14.55
N GLY A 168 -8.75 -0.95 -13.48
CA GLY A 168 -9.00 0.35 -12.86
C GLY A 168 -8.36 0.44 -11.48
N ILE A 169 -7.33 1.28 -11.33
CA ILE A 169 -6.60 1.49 -10.07
C ILE A 169 -6.95 2.87 -9.54
N ILE A 170 -7.47 2.94 -8.32
CA ILE A 170 -7.74 4.17 -7.60
C ILE A 170 -6.66 4.37 -6.55
N GLY A 171 -6.00 5.53 -6.58
CA GLY A 171 -4.97 5.93 -5.64
C GLY A 171 -5.22 7.31 -5.04
N GLY A 172 -4.63 7.56 -3.88
CA GLY A 172 -4.84 8.81 -3.11
C GLY A 172 -6.07 8.78 -2.21
N GLY A 173 -6.00 9.52 -1.10
CA GLY A 173 -7.03 9.53 -0.07
C GLY A 173 -8.40 9.98 -0.58
N ASP A 174 -8.45 11.10 -1.31
CA ASP A 174 -9.74 11.67 -1.76
C ASP A 174 -10.47 10.77 -2.76
N SER A 175 -9.74 10.14 -3.70
CA SER A 175 -10.36 9.22 -4.66
C SER A 175 -10.79 7.90 -4.02
N ALA A 176 -10.05 7.41 -3.00
CA ALA A 176 -10.49 6.26 -2.22
C ALA A 176 -11.77 6.59 -1.42
N THR A 177 -11.81 7.77 -0.79
CA THR A 177 -13.02 8.28 -0.09
C THR A 177 -14.19 8.44 -1.05
N ALA A 178 -13.95 8.90 -2.28
CA ALA A 178 -14.97 8.95 -3.32
C ALA A 178 -15.52 7.55 -3.63
N ALA A 179 -14.67 6.54 -3.84
CA ALA A 179 -15.12 5.17 -4.07
C ALA A 179 -15.95 4.61 -2.90
N ALA A 180 -15.53 4.88 -1.66
CA ALA A 180 -16.25 4.49 -0.46
C ALA A 180 -17.60 5.23 -0.29
N LYS A 181 -17.67 6.52 -0.63
CA LYS A 181 -18.91 7.33 -0.55
C LYS A 181 -20.08 6.72 -1.34
N TRP A 182 -19.79 6.03 -2.44
CA TRP A 182 -20.80 5.41 -3.31
C TRP A 182 -20.80 3.88 -3.28
N ASP A 183 -20.14 3.26 -2.29
CA ASP A 183 -20.04 1.79 -2.15
C ASP A 183 -19.54 1.10 -3.42
N MET A 184 -18.50 1.65 -4.06
CA MET A 184 -17.95 1.15 -5.34
C MET A 184 -16.54 0.60 -5.25
N GLU A 185 -16.03 0.38 -4.04
CA GLU A 185 -14.67 -0.17 -3.83
C GLU A 185 -14.50 -1.55 -4.47
N ASP A 186 -15.56 -2.36 -4.50
CA ASP A 186 -15.61 -3.69 -5.12
C ASP A 186 -15.86 -3.64 -6.65
N LYS A 187 -16.16 -2.46 -7.20
CA LYS A 187 -16.44 -2.27 -8.64
C LYS A 187 -15.22 -1.85 -9.45
N VAL A 188 -14.07 -1.68 -8.80
CA VAL A 188 -12.80 -1.34 -9.45
C VAL A 188 -11.76 -2.40 -9.13
N SER A 189 -10.67 -2.43 -9.89
CA SER A 189 -9.67 -3.50 -9.75
C SER A 189 -8.85 -3.38 -8.47
N PHE A 190 -8.57 -2.15 -8.03
CA PHE A 190 -7.85 -1.91 -6.78
C PHE A 190 -8.09 -0.49 -6.26
N VAL A 191 -8.39 -0.37 -4.97
CA VAL A 191 -8.40 0.90 -4.23
C VAL A 191 -7.23 0.92 -3.25
N SER A 192 -6.33 1.88 -3.38
CA SER A 192 -5.19 2.00 -2.49
C SER A 192 -5.57 2.69 -1.18
N THR A 193 -5.30 2.00 -0.06
CA THR A 193 -5.35 2.56 1.30
C THR A 193 -4.05 3.25 1.69
N GLY A 194 -3.05 3.27 0.80
CA GLY A 194 -1.71 3.78 1.09
C GLY A 194 -1.58 5.30 1.17
N GLY A 195 -2.64 6.05 0.85
CA GLY A 195 -2.65 7.51 0.91
C GLY A 195 -1.43 8.13 0.22
N GLY A 196 -0.62 8.87 0.98
CA GLY A 196 0.64 9.47 0.50
C GLY A 196 1.65 8.45 -0.05
N ALA A 197 1.74 7.24 0.51
CA ALA A 197 2.67 6.23 0.00
C ALA A 197 2.31 5.78 -1.43
N SER A 198 1.02 5.69 -1.75
CA SER A 198 0.56 5.38 -3.12
C SER A 198 0.93 6.50 -4.09
N LEU A 199 0.85 7.75 -3.64
CA LEU A 199 1.24 8.92 -4.43
C LEU A 199 2.75 8.91 -4.69
N GLU A 200 3.56 8.71 -3.66
CA GLU A 200 5.02 8.66 -3.79
C GLU A 200 5.50 7.52 -4.71
N LEU A 201 4.82 6.38 -4.65
CA LEU A 201 5.07 5.28 -5.59
C LEU A 201 4.75 5.69 -7.04
N LEU A 202 3.62 6.37 -7.25
CA LEU A 202 3.21 6.88 -8.56
C LEU A 202 4.04 8.08 -9.04
N GLU A 203 4.71 8.79 -8.14
CA GLU A 203 5.74 9.79 -8.46
C GLU A 203 7.05 9.13 -8.91
N GLY A 204 7.20 7.81 -8.69
CA GLY A 204 8.42 7.07 -9.01
C GLY A 204 9.51 7.19 -7.94
N LYS A 205 9.17 7.64 -6.73
CA LYS A 205 10.11 7.62 -5.60
C LYS A 205 10.38 6.19 -5.16
N VAL A 206 11.60 5.97 -4.67
CA VAL A 206 11.94 4.74 -3.96
C VAL A 206 11.37 4.85 -2.55
N LEU A 207 10.37 4.01 -2.24
CA LEU A 207 9.79 3.97 -0.91
C LEU A 207 10.75 3.24 0.05
N PRO A 208 11.18 3.85 1.18
CA PRO A 208 12.16 3.24 2.08
C PRO A 208 11.79 1.83 2.56
N GLY A 209 10.51 1.61 2.86
CA GLY A 209 10.00 0.30 3.29
C GLY A 209 10.04 -0.76 2.18
N ILE A 210 9.87 -0.36 0.91
CA ILE A 210 10.02 -1.29 -0.23
C ILE A 210 11.50 -1.52 -0.54
N ALA A 211 12.33 -0.48 -0.48
CA ALA A 211 13.78 -0.58 -0.70
C ALA A 211 14.42 -1.58 0.25
N ALA A 212 14.07 -1.53 1.54
CA ALA A 212 14.53 -2.47 2.55
C ALA A 212 14.19 -3.94 2.22
N LEU A 213 13.10 -4.19 1.47
CA LEU A 213 12.71 -5.52 1.00
C LEU A 213 13.40 -5.92 -0.32
N THR A 214 13.83 -4.95 -1.13
CA THR A 214 14.38 -5.18 -2.48
C THR A 214 15.88 -5.48 -2.43
N ASP A 215 16.60 -4.96 -1.43
CA ASP A 215 18.02 -5.24 -1.17
C ASP A 215 18.26 -6.51 -0.33
N ALA A 216 17.19 -7.18 0.09
CA ALA A 216 17.28 -8.49 0.72
C ALA A 216 17.22 -9.58 -0.38
N PRO A 217 18.33 -10.22 -0.77
CA PRO A 217 18.20 -11.48 -1.50
C PRO A 217 17.35 -12.43 -0.64
N PRO A 218 16.51 -13.30 -1.23
CA PRO A 218 15.86 -14.36 -0.46
C PRO A 218 16.97 -15.26 0.12
N LYS A 219 17.39 -14.97 1.34
CA LYS A 219 18.17 -15.90 2.14
C LYS A 219 17.20 -16.97 2.59
N TRP A 220 17.12 -18.03 1.79
CA TRP A 220 16.68 -19.31 2.29
C TRP A 220 17.79 -19.82 3.21
N GLU A 221 17.67 -19.58 4.50
CA GLU A 221 18.41 -20.37 5.49
C GLU A 221 18.01 -21.83 5.31
N GLY A 222 18.89 -22.60 4.65
CA GLY A 222 18.65 -24.01 4.35
C GLY A 222 19.33 -24.55 3.08
N THR A 223 19.87 -23.72 2.18
CA THR A 223 20.72 -24.26 1.09
C THR A 223 22.19 -24.23 1.49
N VAL A 224 22.67 -25.38 1.96
CA VAL A 224 24.07 -25.64 2.25
C VAL A 224 24.87 -25.50 0.96
N THR A 225 25.53 -24.36 0.76
CA THR A 225 26.58 -24.21 -0.24
C THR A 225 27.90 -24.63 0.40
N GLY A 226 28.23 -25.92 0.28
CA GLY A 226 29.57 -26.40 0.62
C GLY A 226 29.71 -27.90 0.92
N LYS A 227 30.63 -28.53 0.20
CA LYS A 227 31.41 -29.74 0.53
C LYS A 227 30.87 -31.15 0.29
N TYR A 228 29.85 -31.36 -0.54
CA TYR A 228 29.62 -32.70 -1.10
C TYR A 228 29.52 -32.66 -2.62
N GLN A 229 30.58 -33.13 -3.29
CA GLN A 229 30.51 -33.55 -4.68
C GLN A 229 29.70 -34.85 -4.73
N TRP A 230 28.58 -34.81 -5.46
CA TRP A 230 27.62 -35.90 -5.60
C TRP A 230 28.03 -36.93 -6.67
N ASP A 231 29.32 -37.19 -6.80
CA ASP A 231 29.79 -38.21 -7.74
C ASP A 231 31.04 -38.89 -7.16
N ASP A 232 30.81 -39.78 -6.19
CA ASP A 232 31.76 -40.87 -5.99
C ASP A 232 31.04 -42.09 -5.39
N SER A 233 31.00 -43.13 -6.21
CA SER A 233 30.46 -44.44 -5.88
C SER A 233 31.28 -45.10 -4.76
N LYS A 234 30.79 -45.10 -3.52
CA LYS A 234 31.22 -46.07 -2.50
C LYS A 234 30.15 -46.34 -1.45
N LYS A 235 29.54 -47.53 -1.57
CA LYS A 235 28.76 -48.19 -0.52
C LYS A 235 29.62 -48.40 0.73
N LYS A 236 29.10 -48.07 1.91
CA LYS A 236 29.02 -49.07 2.99
C LYS A 236 27.96 -48.72 4.02
N ASN A 237 27.27 -49.80 4.36
CA ASN A 237 26.07 -49.95 5.16
C ASN A 237 26.33 -49.66 6.65
N THR A 238 25.60 -48.71 7.22
CA THR A 238 25.22 -48.68 8.64
C THR A 238 23.91 -47.91 8.75
N ASP A 239 22.89 -48.56 9.28
CA ASP A 239 21.53 -48.06 9.43
C ASP A 239 21.48 -46.70 10.15
N ALA A 240 21.09 -45.66 9.43
CA ALA A 240 20.98 -44.28 9.93
C ALA A 240 19.81 -44.06 10.92
N ASP A 241 18.99 -45.09 11.16
CA ASP A 241 17.78 -45.00 11.99
C ASP A 241 18.04 -45.17 13.50
N LYS A 242 19.29 -45.35 13.94
CA LYS A 242 19.61 -45.55 15.38
C LYS A 242 20.26 -44.39 16.10
N ASP A 243 20.61 -43.29 15.42
CA ASP A 243 21.24 -42.11 16.06
C ASP A 243 20.37 -40.84 16.05
N MET A 244 19.12 -40.91 15.59
CA MET A 244 18.15 -39.79 15.66
C MET A 244 17.35 -39.74 16.98
N GLY A 245 17.97 -40.14 18.08
CA GLY A 245 17.42 -39.90 19.41
C GLY A 245 17.97 -38.62 20.00
N SER A 246 17.48 -37.43 19.60
CA SER A 246 17.45 -36.17 20.41
C SER A 246 17.26 -34.85 19.62
N ALA A 247 16.61 -34.82 18.45
CA ALA A 247 16.21 -33.56 17.82
C ALA A 247 14.70 -33.55 17.58
N GLY A 248 13.94 -33.03 18.56
CA GLY A 248 12.53 -32.70 18.32
C GLY A 248 12.40 -31.60 17.27
N ASP A 249 11.33 -31.59 16.47
CA ASP A 249 11.18 -30.54 15.44
C ASP A 249 11.16 -29.15 16.13
N ALA A 250 11.89 -28.20 15.56
CA ALA A 250 12.01 -26.85 16.12
C ALA A 250 10.70 -26.07 15.99
N ILE A 251 10.36 -25.30 17.02
CA ILE A 251 9.23 -24.37 17.00
C ILE A 251 9.71 -23.07 16.32
N THR A 252 9.31 -22.86 15.08
CA THR A 252 9.71 -21.69 14.27
C THR A 252 8.61 -20.64 14.13
N LYS A 253 7.35 -20.99 14.46
CA LYS A 253 6.21 -20.07 14.44
C LYS A 253 5.84 -19.66 15.85
N TYR A 254 6.01 -18.38 16.15
CA TYR A 254 5.63 -17.77 17.42
C TYR A 254 5.35 -16.28 17.22
N SER A 255 4.62 -15.67 18.15
CA SER A 255 4.49 -14.22 18.25
C SER A 255 4.95 -13.76 19.63
N TRP A 256 5.18 -12.47 19.84
CA TRP A 256 5.57 -11.95 21.15
C TRP A 256 4.86 -10.63 21.45
N GLY A 257 4.66 -10.38 22.74
CA GLY A 257 4.13 -9.14 23.28
C GLY A 257 5.10 -8.56 24.30
N ASP A 258 5.53 -7.33 24.07
CA ASP A 258 6.50 -6.64 24.92
C ASP A 258 5.80 -5.82 26.02
N GLY A 259 6.35 -5.92 27.23
CA GLY A 259 5.95 -5.17 28.41
C GLY A 259 7.17 -4.56 29.11
N LYS A 260 6.91 -3.67 30.07
CA LYS A 260 7.96 -2.89 30.75
C LYS A 260 9.09 -3.77 31.34
N LYS A 261 8.72 -4.84 32.04
CA LYS A 261 9.67 -5.76 32.71
C LYS A 261 9.50 -7.23 32.30
N GLN A 262 8.54 -7.53 31.44
CA GLN A 262 8.22 -8.90 31.01
C GLN A 262 7.92 -8.94 29.51
N VAL A 263 8.37 -10.00 28.85
CA VAL A 263 7.98 -10.34 27.48
C VAL A 263 7.22 -11.64 27.49
N SER A 264 6.11 -11.68 26.76
CA SER A 264 5.31 -12.89 26.57
C SER A 264 5.52 -13.41 25.16
N ILE A 265 6.06 -14.61 25.03
CA ILE A 265 6.17 -15.32 23.75
C ILE A 265 4.99 -16.28 23.65
N TYR A 266 4.18 -16.12 22.61
CA TYR A 266 3.00 -16.92 22.32
C TYR A 266 3.35 -17.96 21.26
N ILE A 267 3.19 -19.23 21.61
CA ILE A 267 3.42 -20.38 20.74
C ILE A 267 2.09 -21.10 20.56
N GLU A 268 1.64 -21.18 19.31
CA GLU A 268 0.43 -21.89 18.90
C GLU A 268 0.83 -23.14 18.13
N LEU A 269 0.41 -24.31 18.62
CA LEU A 269 0.70 -25.62 18.02
C LEU A 269 -0.50 -26.54 18.19
N ASP A 270 -0.82 -27.29 17.14
CA ASP A 270 -1.89 -28.29 17.16
C ASP A 270 -1.57 -29.41 18.15
N GLY A 271 -2.56 -29.76 18.99
CA GLY A 271 -2.43 -30.80 20.02
C GLY A 271 -1.82 -30.34 21.35
N LEU A 272 -1.62 -29.04 21.55
CA LEU A 272 -1.18 -28.48 22.84
C LEU A 272 -2.20 -28.72 23.96
N ASP A 273 -3.49 -28.71 23.65
CA ASP A 273 -4.56 -28.88 24.64
C ASP A 273 -4.54 -30.25 25.34
N ASP A 274 -3.95 -31.27 24.68
CA ASP A 274 -3.76 -32.62 25.23
C ASP A 274 -2.51 -32.77 26.11
N CYS A 275 -1.69 -31.71 26.22
CA CYS A 275 -0.44 -31.73 27.00
C CYS A 275 -0.69 -31.36 28.47
N THR A 276 -0.13 -32.15 29.39
CA THR A 276 -0.14 -31.86 30.82
C THR A 276 1.00 -30.91 31.21
N GLU A 277 0.86 -30.19 32.32
CA GLU A 277 1.79 -29.10 32.69
C GLU A 277 3.23 -29.57 32.96
N ASP A 278 3.39 -30.82 33.39
CA ASP A 278 4.66 -31.52 33.59
C ASP A 278 5.42 -31.82 32.29
N MET A 279 4.75 -31.70 31.13
CA MET A 279 5.36 -31.93 29.82
C MET A 279 6.10 -30.69 29.28
N PHE A 280 5.99 -29.55 29.97
CA PHE A 280 6.63 -28.30 29.60
C PHE A 280 7.85 -28.03 30.49
N GLN A 281 9.02 -28.02 29.88
CA GLN A 281 10.25 -27.67 30.57
C GLN A 281 10.84 -26.42 29.93
N ALA A 282 10.85 -25.32 30.68
CA ALA A 282 11.58 -24.12 30.27
C ALA A 282 12.84 -23.94 31.10
N SER A 283 13.91 -23.49 30.45
CA SER A 283 15.18 -23.19 31.09
C SER A 283 15.76 -21.88 30.53
N SER A 284 16.44 -21.15 31.40
CA SER A 284 17.29 -20.02 31.04
C SER A 284 18.71 -20.45 31.31
N GLY A 285 19.47 -20.76 30.25
CA GLY A 285 20.89 -21.08 30.33
C GLY A 285 21.75 -19.83 30.46
N GLU A 286 23.06 -19.95 30.24
CA GLU A 286 23.95 -18.77 30.14
C GLU A 286 23.88 -18.10 28.76
N LYS A 287 23.57 -18.87 27.71
CA LYS A 287 23.57 -18.39 26.32
C LYS A 287 22.26 -18.59 25.58
N ASP A 288 21.25 -19.18 26.21
CA ASP A 288 19.95 -19.37 25.57
C ASP A 288 18.80 -19.39 26.56
N VAL A 289 17.61 -19.14 26.05
CA VAL A 289 16.35 -19.45 26.72
C VAL A 289 15.64 -20.49 25.87
N SER A 290 15.28 -21.61 26.47
CA SER A 290 14.62 -22.70 25.76
C SER A 290 13.33 -23.15 26.45
N LEU A 291 12.39 -23.62 25.64
CA LEU A 291 11.19 -24.34 26.04
C LEU A 291 11.15 -25.66 25.29
N THR A 292 11.15 -26.76 26.01
CA THR A 292 10.94 -28.10 25.48
C THR A 292 9.55 -28.59 25.87
N ILE A 293 8.83 -29.11 24.89
CA ILE A 293 7.56 -29.82 25.06
C ILE A 293 7.85 -31.28 24.78
N ALA A 294 7.76 -32.12 25.82
CA ALA A 294 8.20 -33.51 25.77
C ALA A 294 7.48 -34.31 24.67
N LYS A 295 6.18 -34.11 24.51
CA LYS A 295 5.35 -34.80 23.50
C LYS A 295 4.08 -34.01 23.19
N VAL A 296 4.02 -33.40 22.02
CA VAL A 296 2.83 -32.74 21.45
C VAL A 296 2.56 -33.34 20.08
N ALA A 297 1.32 -33.78 19.82
CA ALA A 297 0.96 -34.50 18.60
C ALA A 297 1.91 -35.68 18.24
N GLY A 298 2.41 -36.39 19.26
CA GLY A 298 3.30 -37.55 19.09
C GLY A 298 4.78 -37.23 18.86
N ARG A 299 5.19 -35.95 18.85
CA ARG A 299 6.59 -35.53 18.65
C ARG A 299 7.08 -34.61 19.77
N ARG A 300 8.38 -34.65 20.05
CA ARG A 300 9.05 -33.64 20.90
C ARG A 300 9.15 -32.34 20.11
N ARG A 301 8.90 -31.21 20.76
CA ARG A 301 9.05 -29.87 20.17
C ARG A 301 9.96 -29.03 21.05
N THR A 302 10.86 -28.28 20.45
CA THR A 302 11.78 -27.40 21.19
C THR A 302 11.78 -26.01 20.57
N PHE A 303 11.60 -25.00 21.42
CA PHE A 303 11.79 -23.59 21.14
C PHE A 303 13.08 -23.15 21.83
N SER A 304 13.94 -22.41 21.14
CA SER A 304 15.16 -21.86 21.73
C SER A 304 15.46 -20.49 21.15
N LEU A 305 15.72 -19.51 22.01
CA LEU A 305 16.27 -18.21 21.67
C LEU A 305 17.72 -18.16 22.14
N LYS A 306 18.64 -17.96 21.20
CA LYS A 306 20.08 -17.84 21.48
C LYS A 306 20.43 -16.42 21.89
N ASP A 307 21.53 -16.28 22.62
CA ASP A 307 22.19 -15.04 23.05
C ASP A 307 21.30 -14.08 23.89
N LEU A 308 20.21 -14.58 24.47
CA LEU A 308 19.25 -13.81 25.27
C LEU A 308 19.31 -14.08 26.78
N ALA A 309 20.02 -15.12 27.19
CA ALA A 309 20.08 -15.57 28.58
C ALA A 309 20.65 -14.55 29.58
N HIS A 310 21.69 -13.80 29.19
CA HIS A 310 22.34 -12.82 30.07
C HIS A 310 21.44 -11.63 30.46
N GLU A 311 20.35 -11.45 29.71
CA GLU A 311 19.41 -10.34 29.82
C GLU A 311 18.08 -10.75 30.49
N ILE A 312 17.91 -12.04 30.81
CA ILE A 312 16.67 -12.62 31.36
C ILE A 312 16.92 -13.21 32.76
N ASP A 313 16.21 -12.68 33.76
CA ASP A 313 16.32 -13.09 35.18
C ASP A 313 15.40 -14.27 35.54
N GLY A 314 14.44 -14.61 34.68
CA GLY A 314 13.52 -15.71 34.97
C GLY A 314 12.56 -16.03 33.86
N VAL A 315 12.19 -17.32 33.80
CA VAL A 315 11.33 -17.89 32.76
C VAL A 315 10.16 -18.62 33.42
N LYS A 316 8.95 -18.35 32.96
CA LYS A 316 7.73 -19.04 33.40
C LYS A 316 6.92 -19.50 32.21
N VAL A 317 6.49 -20.75 32.21
CA VAL A 317 5.57 -21.29 31.21
C VAL A 317 4.14 -21.16 31.72
N ASN A 318 3.23 -20.71 30.87
CA ASN A 318 1.81 -20.70 31.15
C ASN A 318 1.06 -21.36 29.98
N HIS A 319 0.54 -22.56 30.20
CA HIS A 319 -0.25 -23.29 29.22
C HIS A 319 -1.72 -22.84 29.28
N LYS A 320 -2.25 -22.27 28.19
CA LYS A 320 -3.66 -21.89 28.08
C LYS A 320 -4.49 -23.00 27.45
N LYS A 321 -4.89 -23.96 28.27
CA LYS A 321 -5.78 -25.07 27.87
C LYS A 321 -7.08 -24.55 27.25
N GLY A 322 -7.47 -25.11 26.11
CA GLY A 322 -8.67 -24.75 25.33
C GLY A 322 -8.43 -23.68 24.26
N LYS A 323 -7.20 -23.19 24.10
CA LYS A 323 -6.81 -22.25 23.04
C LYS A 323 -5.66 -22.77 22.18
N GLY A 324 -5.16 -23.98 22.41
CA GLY A 324 -4.01 -24.53 21.69
C GLY A 324 -2.75 -23.66 21.80
N MET A 325 -2.56 -22.96 22.92
CA MET A 325 -1.52 -21.93 23.05
C MET A 325 -0.75 -22.04 24.35
N VAL A 326 0.57 -21.91 24.24
CA VAL A 326 1.50 -21.81 25.37
C VAL A 326 2.14 -20.43 25.37
N VAL A 327 2.20 -19.81 26.54
CA VAL A 327 2.84 -18.51 26.74
C VAL A 327 4.10 -18.69 27.58
N LEU A 328 5.25 -18.45 26.97
CA LEU A 328 6.54 -18.38 27.65
C LEU A 328 6.79 -16.94 28.09
N LYS A 329 6.74 -16.69 29.40
CA LYS A 329 6.98 -15.38 29.99
C LYS A 329 8.43 -15.26 30.41
N LEU A 330 9.11 -14.26 29.87
CA LEU A 330 10.50 -13.91 30.15
C LEU A 330 10.53 -12.64 30.99
N THR A 331 11.29 -12.65 32.08
CA THR A 331 11.49 -11.48 32.95
C THR A 331 12.82 -10.82 32.59
N LYS A 332 12.77 -9.56 32.14
CA LYS A 332 13.98 -8.82 31.77
C LYS A 332 14.75 -8.40 33.01
N LYS A 333 16.07 -8.46 32.94
CA LYS A 333 16.98 -7.98 33.99
C LYS A 333 16.94 -6.45 34.12
N GLU A 334 16.92 -5.75 32.99
CA GLU A 334 16.77 -4.30 32.91
C GLU A 334 15.52 -3.89 32.11
N GLU A 335 14.93 -2.73 32.44
CA GLU A 335 13.78 -2.19 31.70
C GLU A 335 14.24 -1.63 30.34
N GLN A 336 14.32 -2.51 29.35
CA GLN A 336 14.67 -2.14 27.98
C GLN A 336 13.72 -2.75 26.95
N PRO A 337 13.49 -2.10 25.80
CA PRO A 337 12.61 -2.63 24.74
C PRO A 337 13.07 -3.99 24.21
N TRP A 338 12.14 -4.90 23.95
CA TRP A 338 12.46 -6.27 23.52
C TRP A 338 13.28 -6.35 22.23
N PHE A 339 13.05 -5.44 21.27
CA PHE A 339 13.83 -5.42 20.02
C PHE A 339 15.32 -5.17 20.25
N LYS A 340 15.69 -4.36 21.26
CA LYS A 340 17.11 -4.11 21.59
C LYS A 340 17.79 -5.33 22.17
N LEU A 341 17.05 -6.14 22.91
CA LEU A 341 17.51 -7.42 23.45
C LEU A 341 17.72 -8.46 22.35
N GLN A 342 16.93 -8.40 21.26
CA GLN A 342 17.12 -9.26 20.10
C GLN A 342 18.27 -8.80 19.19
N GLU A 343 18.57 -7.50 19.13
CA GLU A 343 19.68 -6.95 18.34
C GLU A 343 21.05 -7.20 19.00
N SER A 344 21.14 -7.18 20.33
CA SER A 344 22.36 -7.53 21.06
C SER A 344 22.63 -9.04 21.04
N SER A 345 21.58 -9.85 20.98
CA SER A 345 21.65 -11.28 20.73
C SER A 345 21.87 -11.53 19.24
N GLY A 346 23.10 -11.38 18.74
CA GLY A 346 23.43 -11.48 17.32
C GLY A 346 22.83 -12.73 16.66
N SER A 347 21.67 -12.58 16.03
CA SER A 347 21.03 -13.66 15.28
C SER A 347 21.58 -13.66 13.87
N GLY A 348 22.55 -14.55 13.64
CA GLY A 348 22.85 -15.09 12.33
C GLY A 348 22.00 -16.30 12.00
#